data_AF-H1W4N3-F1
#
_entry.id   AF-H1W4N3-F1
#
_cell.length_a   1.000
_cell.length_b   1.000
_cell.length_c   1.000
_cell.angle_alpha   90.00
_cell.angle_beta   90.00
_cell.angle_gamma   90.00
#
_symmetry.space_group_name_H-M   'P 1'
#
loop_
_entity.id
_entity.type
_entity.pdbx_description
1 polymer ?
#
loop_
_entity_poly.entity_id
_entity_poly.type
_entity_poly.pdbx_seq_one_letter_code
_entity_poly.pdbx_strand_id
1 'polypeptide(L)'
;MAVTRAQRHPSLAMIAPVPVASPRLEFLFPTFSEFSDRPNRRALVDHFTNVMSHLIVLRETEGGNPFQQLVLPLCHSSSTVTNAIYALASAHLENRGCGHTEEKAVYFHNQAIQGLARLIELGGQANKNELLATIMLLVYYEVLVQQNRSNIVDGHLKGAIAIMNGNNDNSNSTTAFLERAFRFYDVIAALSFGTPPLSTAPPTGCLIPFPPVDSPNSSPLGSVDTLLGFSTTLWPIIHRLSNLLALKTELQTALTNGQMTKVA
;
A
#
# COMPACT_ATOMS: atom_id res chain seq x y z
N MET A 1 52.31 -11.33 83.67
CA MET A 1 52.36 -11.52 82.20
C MET A 1 51.26 -10.69 81.56
N ALA A 2 51.62 -9.89 80.58
CA ALA A 2 50.77 -8.93 79.90
C ALA A 2 49.82 -9.59 78.88
N VAL A 3 48.59 -9.11 78.79
CA VAL A 3 47.77 -9.18 77.55
C VAL A 3 46.96 -7.88 77.46
N THR A 4 47.44 -6.95 76.65
CA THR A 4 46.71 -5.75 76.21
C THR A 4 45.68 -6.16 75.16
N ARG A 5 44.39 -6.05 75.49
CA ARG A 5 43.30 -6.28 74.55
C ARG A 5 43.05 -4.98 73.77
N ALA A 6 43.40 -4.98 72.48
CA ALA A 6 43.14 -3.86 71.59
C ALA A 6 41.63 -3.65 71.40
N GLN A 7 41.13 -2.48 71.79
CA GLN A 7 39.75 -2.06 71.63
C GLN A 7 39.58 -1.51 70.21
N ARG A 8 39.05 -2.32 69.29
CA ARG A 8 38.72 -1.88 67.92
C ARG A 8 37.40 -1.11 67.95
N HIS A 9 37.44 0.17 67.59
CA HIS A 9 36.25 0.96 67.32
C HIS A 9 35.50 0.39 66.12
N PRO A 10 34.15 0.31 66.14
CA PRO A 10 33.38 -0.05 64.96
C PRO A 10 33.50 1.08 63.94
N SER A 11 34.01 0.75 62.76
CA SER A 11 34.03 1.65 61.60
C SER A 11 32.59 1.96 61.23
N LEU A 12 32.20 3.24 61.36
CA LEU A 12 30.98 3.78 60.78
C LEU A 12 31.06 3.58 59.27
N ALA A 13 30.36 2.57 58.76
CA ALA A 13 30.17 2.40 57.33
C ALA A 13 29.38 3.61 56.82
N MET A 14 30.05 4.51 56.11
CA MET A 14 29.41 5.54 55.31
C MET A 14 28.62 4.85 54.20
N ILE A 15 27.33 4.61 54.44
CA ILE A 15 26.41 4.20 53.39
C ILE A 15 26.24 5.41 52.48
N ALA A 16 26.94 5.41 51.35
CA ALA A 16 26.69 6.39 50.30
C ALA A 16 25.21 6.29 49.90
N PRO A 17 24.48 7.41 49.78
CA PRO A 17 23.09 7.37 49.32
C PRO A 17 23.08 6.72 47.94
N VAL A 18 22.41 5.57 47.84
CA VAL A 18 22.13 4.94 46.57
C VAL A 18 21.38 5.98 45.75
N PRO A 19 21.84 6.36 44.55
CA PRO A 19 21.07 7.24 43.70
C PRO A 19 19.76 6.50 43.42
N VAL A 20 18.68 6.98 44.04
CA VAL A 20 17.33 6.57 43.66
C VAL A 20 17.20 7.05 42.23
N ALA A 21 17.36 6.12 41.28
CA ALA A 21 17.07 6.39 39.89
C ALA A 21 15.64 6.93 39.87
N SER A 22 15.49 8.22 39.58
CA SER A 22 14.19 8.81 39.36
C SER A 22 13.50 7.93 38.33
N PRO A 23 12.28 7.42 38.57
CA PRO A 23 11.58 6.64 37.58
C PRO A 23 11.37 7.60 36.42
N ARG A 24 12.24 7.51 35.40
CA ARG A 24 11.94 8.05 34.10
C ARG A 24 10.74 7.22 33.67
N LEU A 25 9.55 7.74 33.97
CA LEU A 25 8.37 7.52 33.16
C LEU A 25 8.83 7.92 31.77
N GLU A 26 9.36 6.95 31.03
CA GLU A 26 9.48 7.06 29.60
C GLU A 26 8.07 7.42 29.16
N PHE A 27 7.91 8.65 28.65
CA PHE A 27 6.64 9.11 28.15
C PHE A 27 6.31 8.19 26.97
N LEU A 28 5.56 7.13 27.24
CA LEU A 28 5.05 6.24 26.23
C LEU A 28 4.02 7.06 25.46
N PHE A 29 4.45 7.61 24.33
CA PHE A 29 3.52 8.18 23.38
C PHE A 29 2.52 7.07 22.99
N PRO A 30 1.21 7.38 22.94
CA PRO A 30 0.23 6.42 22.44
C PRO A 30 0.66 5.91 21.06
N THR A 31 0.52 4.62 20.80
CA THR A 31 0.86 4.03 19.50
C THR A 31 0.21 4.82 18.36
N PHE A 32 0.98 5.16 17.32
CA PHE A 32 0.57 5.98 16.18
C PHE A 32 0.22 7.44 16.50
N SER A 33 0.73 7.99 17.61
CA SER A 33 0.59 9.42 17.97
C SER A 33 1.07 10.39 16.89
N GLU A 34 2.06 9.97 16.10
CA GLU A 34 2.64 10.71 14.99
C GLU A 34 1.67 10.89 13.80
N PHE A 35 0.56 10.14 13.77
CA PHE A 35 -0.46 10.24 12.73
C PHE A 35 -1.72 10.98 13.18
N SER A 36 -2.07 10.96 14.47
CA SER A 36 -3.26 11.68 14.97
C SER A 36 -3.31 11.85 16.49
N ASP A 37 -3.76 13.01 16.95
CA ASP A 37 -4.12 13.24 18.35
C ASP A 37 -5.40 12.48 18.76
N ARG A 38 -6.24 12.10 17.80
CA ARG A 38 -7.52 11.43 18.06
C ARG A 38 -7.35 9.92 18.23
N PRO A 39 -7.76 9.32 19.37
CA PRO A 39 -7.56 7.89 19.63
C PRO A 39 -8.29 7.00 18.62
N ASN A 40 -9.49 7.38 18.19
CA ASN A 40 -10.25 6.62 17.19
C ASN A 40 -9.53 6.55 15.84
N ARG A 41 -8.86 7.63 15.42
CA ARG A 41 -8.10 7.67 14.16
C ARG A 41 -6.77 6.93 14.26
N ARG A 42 -6.10 6.96 15.42
CA ARG A 42 -4.92 6.10 15.66
C ARG A 42 -5.25 4.63 15.58
N ALA A 43 -6.39 4.21 16.12
CA ALA A 43 -6.87 2.84 16.01
C ALA A 43 -7.12 2.42 14.54
N LEU A 44 -7.50 3.34 13.66
CA LEU A 44 -7.62 3.06 12.22
C LEU A 44 -6.25 2.87 11.56
N VAL A 45 -5.23 3.65 11.94
CA VAL A 45 -3.85 3.44 11.46
C VAL A 45 -3.30 2.10 11.95
N ASP A 46 -3.53 1.79 13.22
CA ASP A 46 -3.17 0.50 13.83
C ASP A 46 -3.83 -0.66 13.08
N HIS A 47 -5.15 -0.59 12.86
CA HIS A 47 -5.89 -1.61 12.11
C HIS A 47 -5.42 -1.71 10.65
N PHE A 48 -5.09 -0.58 10.01
CA PHE A 48 -4.51 -0.62 8.67
C PHE A 48 -3.18 -1.36 8.66
N THR A 49 -2.29 -1.01 9.58
CA THR A 49 -0.92 -1.54 9.65
C THR A 49 -0.92 -3.00 10.05
N ASN A 50 -1.62 -3.38 11.12
CA ASN A 50 -1.54 -4.72 11.70
C ASN A 50 -2.57 -5.70 11.14
N VAL A 51 -3.50 -5.25 10.28
CA VAL A 51 -4.51 -6.12 9.67
C VAL A 51 -4.63 -5.88 8.16
N MET A 52 -4.97 -4.65 7.72
CA MET A 52 -5.33 -4.41 6.31
C MET A 52 -4.20 -4.57 5.33
N SER A 53 -3.02 -4.02 5.63
CA SER A 53 -1.89 -4.09 4.73
C SER A 53 -1.49 -5.54 4.42
N HIS A 54 -1.66 -6.43 5.40
CA HIS A 54 -1.41 -7.86 5.27
C HIS A 54 -2.47 -8.60 4.43
N LEU A 55 -3.70 -8.08 4.34
CA LEU A 55 -4.74 -8.67 3.47
C LEU A 55 -4.62 -8.23 2.02
N ILE A 56 -4.02 -7.05 1.79
CA ILE A 56 -3.85 -6.48 0.45
C ILE A 56 -2.69 -7.18 -0.28
N VAL A 57 -1.66 -7.58 0.45
CA VAL A 57 -0.44 -8.19 -0.11
C VAL A 57 -0.52 -9.70 -0.01
N LEU A 58 -0.36 -10.41 -1.13
CA LEU A 58 -0.45 -11.87 -1.16
C LEU A 58 0.79 -12.57 -0.59
N ARG A 59 1.96 -11.94 -0.65
CA ARG A 59 3.20 -12.48 -0.08
C ARG A 59 4.07 -11.38 0.50
N GLU A 60 4.43 -11.51 1.76
CA GLU A 60 5.41 -10.60 2.38
C GLU A 60 6.82 -11.14 2.18
N THR A 61 7.76 -10.27 1.82
CA THR A 61 9.18 -10.60 1.78
C THR A 61 9.79 -10.35 3.16
N GLU A 62 11.01 -10.86 3.39
CA GLU A 62 11.79 -10.54 4.60
C GLU A 62 11.99 -9.02 4.78
N GLY A 63 11.88 -8.27 3.68
CA GLY A 63 11.92 -6.82 3.67
C GLY A 63 10.72 -6.14 4.32
N GLY A 64 9.63 -6.83 4.68
CA GLY A 64 8.45 -6.23 5.33
C GLY A 64 7.30 -5.88 4.37
N ASN A 65 6.20 -5.36 4.92
CA ASN A 65 5.00 -5.06 4.14
C ASN A 65 5.18 -3.77 3.30
N PRO A 66 5.02 -3.82 1.96
CA PRO A 66 5.28 -2.65 1.11
C PRO A 66 4.29 -1.49 1.31
N PHE A 67 3.05 -1.74 1.74
CA PHE A 67 2.13 -0.65 2.08
C PHE A 67 2.58 0.08 3.35
N GLN A 68 3.09 -0.65 4.34
CA GLN A 68 3.64 -0.02 5.55
C GLN A 68 4.93 0.77 5.24
N GLN A 69 5.75 0.30 4.30
CA GLN A 69 7.04 0.93 4.01
C GLN A 69 6.97 2.07 3.00
N LEU A 70 6.08 1.97 2.01
CA LEU A 70 6.06 2.89 0.86
C LEU A 70 4.83 3.78 0.83
N VAL A 71 3.70 3.34 1.41
CA VAL A 71 2.43 4.08 1.37
C VAL A 71 2.13 4.77 2.70
N LEU A 72 2.27 4.09 3.83
CA LEU A 72 2.01 4.65 5.15
C LEU A 72 2.82 5.94 5.43
N PRO A 73 4.11 6.06 5.07
CA PRO A 73 4.87 7.29 5.30
C PRO A 73 4.33 8.51 4.55
N LEU A 74 3.59 8.32 3.45
CA LEU A 74 2.95 9.44 2.73
C LEU A 74 1.89 10.15 3.58
N CYS A 75 1.39 9.52 4.66
CA CYS A 75 0.44 10.16 5.57
C CYS A 75 1.06 11.33 6.35
N HIS A 76 2.39 11.41 6.48
CA HIS A 76 3.02 12.53 7.16
C HIS A 76 2.93 13.83 6.36
N SER A 77 2.84 13.76 5.03
CA SER A 77 2.74 14.93 4.15
C SER A 77 1.36 15.09 3.50
N SER A 78 0.57 14.02 3.43
CA SER A 78 -0.66 14.00 2.63
C SER A 78 -1.88 13.60 3.43
N SER A 79 -2.68 14.59 3.81
CA SER A 79 -4.00 14.35 4.44
C SER A 79 -4.95 13.59 3.51
N THR A 80 -4.76 13.68 2.18
CA THR A 80 -5.52 12.91 1.21
C THR A 80 -5.26 11.40 1.36
N VAL A 81 -3.98 11.00 1.41
CA VAL A 81 -3.60 9.59 1.64
C VAL A 81 -4.07 9.12 3.03
N THR A 82 -3.92 9.96 4.05
CA THR A 82 -4.38 9.64 5.41
C THR A 82 -5.88 9.35 5.46
N ASN A 83 -6.69 10.20 4.83
CA ASN A 83 -8.14 9.99 4.75
C ASN A 83 -8.49 8.73 3.95
N ALA A 84 -7.73 8.40 2.89
CA ALA A 84 -7.94 7.16 2.16
C ALA A 84 -7.64 5.91 3.01
N ILE A 85 -6.59 5.94 3.83
CA ILE A 85 -6.31 4.88 4.82
C ILE A 85 -7.45 4.76 5.84
N TYR A 86 -7.91 5.89 6.40
CA TYR A 86 -9.02 5.89 7.34
C TYR A 86 -10.30 5.33 6.72
N ALA A 87 -10.60 5.70 5.47
CA ALA A 87 -11.76 5.19 4.75
C ALA A 87 -11.70 3.67 4.61
N LEU A 88 -10.57 3.14 4.12
CA LEU A 88 -10.39 1.71 3.90
C LEU A 88 -10.44 0.90 5.21
N ALA A 89 -9.71 1.35 6.24
CA ALA A 89 -9.68 0.69 7.54
C ALA A 89 -11.08 0.69 8.20
N SER A 90 -11.77 1.83 8.16
CA SER A 90 -13.13 1.96 8.71
C SER A 90 -14.12 1.06 7.95
N ALA A 91 -14.07 1.05 6.62
CA ALA A 91 -14.93 0.21 5.79
C ALA A 91 -14.77 -1.28 6.12
N HIS A 92 -13.54 -1.72 6.33
CA HIS A 92 -13.29 -3.10 6.70
C HIS A 92 -13.82 -3.43 8.11
N LEU A 93 -13.62 -2.56 9.09
CA LEU A 93 -14.18 -2.75 10.43
C LEU A 93 -15.72 -2.75 10.42
N GLU A 94 -16.33 -1.85 9.66
CA GLU A 94 -17.78 -1.81 9.43
C GLU A 94 -18.29 -3.12 8.82
N ASN A 95 -17.61 -3.63 7.78
CA ASN A 95 -17.98 -4.89 7.13
C ASN A 95 -17.84 -6.13 8.05
N ARG A 96 -17.00 -6.04 9.10
CA ARG A 96 -16.90 -7.09 10.15
C ARG A 96 -17.92 -6.94 11.28
N GLY A 97 -18.80 -5.94 11.23
CA GLY A 97 -19.72 -5.62 12.33
C GLY A 97 -19.07 -4.91 13.52
N CYS A 98 -17.81 -4.49 13.38
CA CYS A 98 -17.05 -3.75 14.40
C CYS A 98 -17.12 -2.22 14.22
N GLY A 99 -17.96 -1.73 13.29
CA GLY A 99 -18.07 -0.32 12.88
C GLY A 99 -18.75 0.63 13.85
N HIS A 100 -18.54 0.49 15.17
CA HIS A 100 -19.10 1.40 16.18
C HIS A 100 -18.32 2.72 16.30
N THR A 101 -17.50 3.06 15.30
CA THR A 101 -16.70 4.28 15.28
C THR A 101 -17.58 5.51 15.09
N GLU A 102 -17.27 6.60 15.79
CA GLU A 102 -17.98 7.88 15.65
C GLU A 102 -17.91 8.45 14.21
N GLU A 103 -16.78 8.24 13.54
CA GLU A 103 -16.54 8.68 12.17
C GLU A 103 -16.66 7.49 11.22
N LYS A 104 -17.66 7.51 10.34
CA LYS A 104 -17.93 6.44 9.38
C LYS A 104 -16.95 6.42 8.21
N ALA A 105 -16.78 5.27 7.59
CA ALA A 105 -15.92 5.08 6.42
C ALA A 105 -16.25 6.06 5.27
N VAL A 106 -17.54 6.31 5.02
CA VAL A 106 -18.03 7.25 3.99
C VAL A 106 -17.54 8.69 4.22
N TYR A 107 -17.40 9.12 5.48
CA TYR A 107 -16.89 10.46 5.79
C TYR A 107 -15.46 10.63 5.28
N PHE A 108 -14.57 9.70 5.63
CA PHE A 108 -13.19 9.72 5.20
C PHE A 108 -13.04 9.50 3.69
N HIS A 109 -13.88 8.65 3.10
CA HIS A 109 -13.92 8.45 1.66
C HIS A 109 -14.22 9.77 0.92
N ASN A 110 -15.23 10.52 1.37
CA ASN A 110 -15.55 11.83 0.78
C ASN A 110 -14.40 12.83 0.91
N GLN A 111 -13.71 12.84 2.07
CA GLN A 111 -12.53 13.69 2.26
C GLN A 111 -11.38 13.29 1.31
N ALA A 112 -11.14 11.99 1.12
CA ALA A 112 -10.13 11.49 0.21
C ALA A 112 -10.44 11.82 -1.27
N ILE A 113 -11.71 11.69 -1.70
CA ILE A 113 -12.14 12.07 -3.06
C ILE A 113 -11.97 13.58 -3.30
N GLN A 114 -12.36 14.42 -2.34
CA GLN A 114 -12.18 15.87 -2.43
C GLN A 114 -10.69 16.25 -2.45
N GLY A 115 -9.87 15.61 -1.63
CA GLY A 115 -8.42 15.80 -1.62
C GLY A 115 -7.77 15.37 -2.93
N LEU A 116 -8.22 14.24 -3.51
CA LEU A 116 -7.76 13.75 -4.80
C LEU A 116 -8.08 14.74 -5.93
N ALA A 117 -9.29 15.29 -5.95
CA ALA A 117 -9.67 16.31 -6.93
C ALA A 117 -8.72 17.53 -6.87
N ARG A 118 -8.41 18.03 -5.66
CA ARG A 118 -7.45 19.12 -5.46
C ARG A 118 -6.05 18.75 -5.93
N LEU A 119 -5.59 17.52 -5.67
CA LEU A 119 -4.29 17.06 -6.18
C LEU A 119 -4.26 17.03 -7.71
N ILE A 120 -5.36 16.61 -8.36
CA ILE A 120 -5.45 16.62 -9.83
C ILE A 120 -5.43 18.05 -10.38
N GLU A 121 -6.11 18.99 -9.71
CA GLU A 121 -6.12 20.42 -10.09
C GLU A 121 -4.73 21.07 -10.06
N LEU A 122 -3.82 20.59 -9.20
CA LEU A 122 -2.42 21.05 -9.17
C LEU A 122 -1.61 20.62 -10.41
N GLY A 123 -2.12 19.66 -11.20
CA GLY A 123 -1.49 19.19 -12.43
C GLY A 123 -0.05 18.70 -12.20
N GLY A 124 0.89 19.20 -13.00
CA GLY A 124 2.30 18.78 -12.94
C GLY A 124 3.04 19.10 -11.63
N GLN A 125 2.45 19.90 -10.74
CA GLN A 125 3.00 20.19 -9.41
C GLN A 125 2.56 19.18 -8.34
N ALA A 126 1.59 18.33 -8.64
CA ALA A 126 1.08 17.33 -7.72
C ALA A 126 2.13 16.24 -7.46
N ASN A 127 2.19 15.76 -6.21
CA ASN A 127 3.01 14.61 -5.89
C ASN A 127 2.41 13.34 -6.51
N LYS A 128 3.10 12.77 -7.50
CA LYS A 128 2.69 11.54 -8.20
C LYS A 128 2.44 10.37 -7.25
N ASN A 129 3.24 10.24 -6.18
CA ASN A 129 3.07 9.17 -5.20
C ASN A 129 1.78 9.32 -4.40
N GLU A 130 1.44 10.55 -3.99
CA GLU A 130 0.20 10.82 -3.26
C GLU A 130 -1.03 10.56 -4.13
N LEU A 131 -0.99 10.99 -5.40
CA LEU A 131 -2.04 10.70 -6.39
C LEU A 131 -2.26 9.19 -6.54
N LEU A 132 -1.19 8.46 -6.89
CA LEU A 132 -1.27 7.02 -7.15
C LEU A 132 -1.67 6.23 -5.90
N ALA A 133 -1.10 6.55 -4.73
CA ALA A 133 -1.46 5.89 -3.47
C ALA A 133 -2.92 6.14 -3.08
N THR A 134 -3.39 7.38 -3.23
CA THR A 134 -4.79 7.74 -2.96
C THR A 134 -5.73 6.95 -3.86
N ILE A 135 -5.48 6.94 -5.19
CA ILE A 135 -6.33 6.22 -6.14
C ILE A 135 -6.33 4.72 -5.81
N MET A 136 -5.18 4.14 -5.47
CA MET A 136 -5.06 2.72 -5.14
C MET A 136 -5.89 2.36 -3.90
N LEU A 137 -5.79 3.16 -2.82
CA LEU A 137 -6.54 2.94 -1.59
C LEU A 137 -8.06 3.11 -1.81
N LEU A 138 -8.47 4.04 -2.67
CA LEU A 138 -9.87 4.22 -3.06
C LEU A 138 -10.40 3.03 -3.87
N VAL A 139 -9.62 2.49 -4.81
CA VAL A 139 -9.99 1.26 -5.53
C VAL A 139 -10.22 0.10 -4.56
N TYR A 140 -9.35 -0.10 -3.57
CA TYR A 140 -9.58 -1.14 -2.55
C TYR A 140 -10.83 -0.87 -1.71
N TYR A 141 -11.06 0.38 -1.32
CA TYR A 141 -12.26 0.76 -0.59
C TYR A 141 -13.53 0.43 -1.38
N GLU A 142 -13.54 0.74 -2.68
CA GLU A 142 -14.68 0.47 -3.54
C GLU A 142 -14.94 -1.02 -3.71
N VAL A 143 -13.89 -1.81 -3.96
CA VAL A 143 -13.99 -3.27 -4.06
C VAL A 143 -14.54 -3.88 -2.77
N LEU A 144 -14.19 -3.30 -1.62
CA LEU A 144 -14.64 -3.77 -0.31
C LEU A 144 -16.09 -3.39 0.01
N VAL A 145 -16.51 -2.17 -0.34
CA VAL A 145 -17.82 -1.60 0.05
C VAL A 145 -18.89 -1.87 -1.00
N GLN A 146 -18.55 -1.86 -2.29
CA GLN A 146 -19.51 -1.93 -3.38
C GLN A 146 -19.69 -3.38 -3.85
N GLN A 147 -20.88 -3.95 -3.60
CA GLN A 147 -21.24 -5.30 -4.06
C GLN A 147 -21.68 -5.35 -5.54
N ASN A 148 -21.89 -4.20 -6.18
CA ASN A 148 -22.32 -4.10 -7.57
C ASN A 148 -21.25 -3.44 -8.44
N ARG A 149 -21.15 -3.91 -9.69
CA ARG A 149 -20.21 -3.43 -10.72
C ARG A 149 -20.33 -1.91 -10.89
N SER A 150 -19.49 -1.15 -10.21
CA SER A 150 -19.38 0.27 -10.47
C SER A 150 -18.35 0.49 -11.56
N ASN A 151 -18.68 1.34 -12.52
CA ASN A 151 -17.71 1.82 -13.52
C ASN A 151 -16.64 2.74 -12.88
N ILE A 152 -16.65 2.89 -11.55
CA ILE A 152 -15.81 3.82 -10.81
C ILE A 152 -14.39 3.26 -10.69
N VAL A 153 -14.24 1.95 -10.43
CA VAL A 153 -12.94 1.27 -10.43
C VAL A 153 -12.24 1.40 -11.79
N ASP A 154 -12.99 1.21 -12.89
CA ASP A 154 -12.47 1.41 -14.26
C ASP A 154 -12.06 2.87 -14.51
N GLY A 155 -12.85 3.83 -14.02
CA GLY A 155 -12.51 5.26 -14.06
C GLY A 155 -11.23 5.59 -13.29
N HIS A 156 -11.07 5.05 -12.08
CA HIS A 156 -9.88 5.21 -11.26
C HIS A 156 -8.64 4.60 -11.90
N LEU A 157 -8.78 3.40 -12.47
CA LEU A 157 -7.69 2.73 -13.16
C LEU A 157 -7.26 3.54 -14.39
N LYS A 158 -8.19 3.98 -15.24
CA LYS A 158 -7.90 4.85 -16.39
C LYS A 158 -7.18 6.13 -15.97
N GLY A 159 -7.67 6.77 -14.91
CA GLY A 159 -7.03 7.97 -14.34
C GLY A 159 -5.60 7.68 -13.87
N ALA A 160 -5.37 6.57 -13.19
CA ALA A 160 -4.04 6.15 -12.75
C ALA A 160 -3.11 5.87 -13.94
N ILE A 161 -3.56 5.13 -14.97
CA ILE A 161 -2.76 4.90 -16.20
C ILE A 161 -2.37 6.22 -16.86
N ALA A 162 -3.28 7.20 -16.95
CA ALA A 162 -2.99 8.51 -17.51
C ALA A 162 -1.92 9.27 -16.71
N ILE A 163 -1.98 9.22 -15.36
CA ILE A 163 -0.96 9.82 -14.49
C ILE A 163 0.39 9.11 -14.64
N MET A 164 0.40 7.78 -14.78
CA MET A 164 1.63 7.01 -14.96
C MET A 164 2.34 7.34 -16.29
N ASN A 165 1.56 7.56 -17.35
CA ASN A 165 2.08 7.91 -18.68
C ASN A 165 2.51 9.39 -18.80
N GLY A 166 2.23 10.22 -17.80
CA GLY A 166 2.72 11.60 -17.75
C GLY A 166 4.24 11.63 -17.56
N ASN A 167 4.95 12.37 -18.42
CA ASN A 167 6.41 12.51 -18.36
C ASN A 167 6.87 13.13 -17.05
N ASN A 168 7.36 12.31 -16.12
CA ASN A 168 8.14 12.74 -14.98
C ASN A 168 9.12 11.61 -14.62
N ASP A 169 10.39 11.80 -14.98
CA ASP A 169 11.46 10.78 -14.91
C ASP A 169 11.96 10.49 -13.48
N ASN A 170 11.38 11.13 -12.46
CA ASN A 170 11.76 10.94 -11.06
C ASN A 170 11.05 9.71 -10.45
N SER A 171 11.33 8.53 -10.98
CA SER A 171 10.83 7.27 -10.43
C SER A 171 11.59 6.90 -9.15
N ASN A 172 10.89 6.91 -8.01
CA ASN A 172 11.40 6.36 -6.75
C ASN A 172 10.74 5.01 -6.45
N SER A 173 11.18 4.33 -5.39
CA SER A 173 10.67 3.01 -5.01
C SER A 173 9.15 2.99 -4.81
N THR A 174 8.58 4.03 -4.19
CA THR A 174 7.12 4.16 -4.02
C THR A 174 6.42 4.29 -5.37
N THR A 175 6.94 5.13 -6.29
CA THR A 175 6.38 5.25 -7.65
C THR A 175 6.39 3.89 -8.35
N ALA A 176 7.55 3.22 -8.39
CA ALA A 176 7.70 1.94 -9.07
C ALA A 176 6.78 0.85 -8.48
N PHE A 177 6.61 0.82 -7.16
CA PHE A 177 5.67 -0.08 -6.48
C PHE A 177 4.21 0.19 -6.90
N LEU A 178 3.77 1.45 -6.83
CA LEU A 178 2.40 1.83 -7.16
C LEU A 178 2.10 1.60 -8.65
N GLU A 179 3.04 1.92 -9.54
CA GLU A 179 2.88 1.70 -10.98
C GLU A 179 2.74 0.21 -11.31
N ARG A 180 3.58 -0.62 -10.68
CA ARG A 180 3.49 -2.07 -10.82
C ARG A 180 2.15 -2.61 -10.34
N ALA A 181 1.64 -2.08 -9.23
CA ALA A 181 0.33 -2.44 -8.71
C ALA A 181 -0.82 -2.06 -9.64
N PHE A 182 -0.81 -0.86 -10.22
CA PHE A 182 -1.86 -0.47 -11.18
C PHE A 182 -1.82 -1.29 -12.45
N ARG A 183 -0.62 -1.56 -13.00
CA ARG A 183 -0.47 -2.48 -14.13
C ARG A 183 -1.04 -3.84 -13.79
N PHE A 184 -0.82 -4.34 -12.56
CA PHE A 184 -1.44 -5.57 -12.06
C PHE A 184 -2.96 -5.55 -12.17
N TYR A 185 -3.58 -4.57 -11.51
CA TYR A 185 -5.03 -4.48 -11.45
C TYR A 185 -5.67 -4.30 -12.82
N ASP A 186 -5.00 -3.60 -13.74
CA ASP A 186 -5.45 -3.45 -15.11
C ASP A 186 -5.59 -4.78 -15.84
N VAL A 187 -4.59 -5.66 -15.79
CA VAL A 187 -4.70 -6.95 -16.46
C VAL A 187 -5.73 -7.86 -15.79
N ILE A 188 -5.84 -7.84 -14.46
CA ILE A 188 -6.84 -8.64 -13.75
C ILE A 188 -8.26 -8.16 -14.07
N ALA A 189 -8.48 -6.84 -14.12
CA ALA A 189 -9.74 -6.26 -14.54
C ALA A 189 -10.06 -6.64 -15.99
N ALA A 190 -9.08 -6.47 -16.90
CA ALA A 190 -9.19 -6.84 -18.31
C ALA A 190 -9.57 -8.32 -18.50
N LEU A 191 -8.90 -9.23 -17.79
CA LEU A 191 -9.27 -10.65 -17.76
C LEU A 191 -10.69 -10.88 -17.26
N SER A 192 -11.07 -10.22 -16.16
CA SER A 192 -12.36 -10.43 -15.50
C SER A 192 -13.53 -9.93 -16.35
N PHE A 193 -13.31 -8.85 -17.11
CA PHE A 193 -14.33 -8.22 -17.96
C PHE A 193 -14.26 -8.63 -19.43
N GLY A 194 -13.21 -9.35 -19.84
CA GLY A 194 -13.02 -9.73 -21.23
C GLY A 194 -12.66 -8.56 -22.15
N THR A 195 -12.11 -7.49 -21.58
CA THR A 195 -11.65 -6.32 -22.31
C THR A 195 -10.14 -6.37 -22.49
N PRO A 196 -9.56 -5.65 -23.47
CA PRO A 196 -8.11 -5.49 -23.52
C PRO A 196 -7.61 -4.64 -22.34
N PRO A 197 -6.41 -4.92 -21.81
CA PRO A 197 -5.76 -4.10 -20.78
C PRO A 197 -5.35 -2.74 -21.35
N LEU A 198 -5.39 -1.71 -20.51
CA LEU A 198 -5.02 -0.34 -20.87
C LEU A 198 -3.49 -0.16 -20.94
N SER A 199 -2.76 -0.96 -20.18
CA SER A 199 -1.30 -0.95 -20.09
C SER A 199 -0.69 -1.86 -21.15
N THR A 200 0.43 -1.40 -21.73
CA THR A 200 1.25 -2.23 -22.60
C THR A 200 1.84 -3.42 -21.83
N ALA A 201 1.94 -4.56 -22.51
CA ALA A 201 2.60 -5.73 -21.94
C ALA A 201 4.05 -5.36 -21.59
N PRO A 202 4.55 -5.66 -20.38
CA PRO A 202 5.97 -5.53 -20.12
C PRO A 202 6.74 -6.51 -21.02
N PRO A 203 7.93 -6.15 -21.50
CA PRO A 203 8.79 -7.06 -22.23
C PRO A 203 9.06 -8.33 -21.41
N THR A 204 9.09 -9.48 -22.07
CA THR A 204 9.41 -10.77 -21.43
C THR A 204 10.75 -10.65 -20.68
N GLY A 205 10.75 -10.91 -19.37
CA GLY A 205 11.95 -10.82 -18.52
C GLY A 205 12.23 -9.45 -17.89
N CYS A 206 11.37 -8.44 -18.10
CA CYS A 206 11.55 -7.08 -17.56
C CYS A 206 10.97 -6.87 -16.14
N LEU A 207 10.21 -7.83 -15.62
CA LEU A 207 9.73 -7.80 -14.23
C LEU A 207 10.81 -8.39 -13.30
N ILE A 208 11.83 -7.58 -13.02
CA ILE A 208 12.79 -7.87 -11.94
C ILE A 208 12.00 -7.87 -10.61
N PRO A 209 12.21 -8.81 -9.67
CA PRO A 209 11.69 -8.71 -8.31
C PRO A 209 12.00 -7.33 -7.73
N PHE A 210 11.11 -6.79 -6.90
CA PHE A 210 11.55 -5.70 -6.03
C PHE A 210 12.66 -6.27 -5.13
N PRO A 211 13.91 -5.78 -5.21
CA PRO A 211 14.90 -6.21 -4.24
C PRO A 211 14.40 -5.73 -2.86
N PRO A 212 14.45 -6.58 -1.82
CA PRO A 212 14.34 -6.10 -0.45
C PRO A 212 15.31 -4.91 -0.28
N VAL A 213 14.84 -3.85 0.38
CA VAL A 213 15.51 -2.55 0.53
C VAL A 213 16.98 -2.66 0.96
N ASP A 214 17.40 -3.79 1.55
CA ASP A 214 18.76 -4.01 2.09
C ASP A 214 19.47 -5.30 1.61
N SER A 215 19.05 -5.94 0.51
CA SER A 215 19.64 -7.24 0.10
C SER A 215 20.57 -7.17 -1.12
N PRO A 216 21.81 -7.69 -1.05
CA PRO A 216 22.69 -7.82 -2.21
C PRO A 216 22.32 -9.09 -2.98
N ASN A 217 21.93 -8.92 -4.24
CA ASN A 217 21.85 -9.97 -5.27
C ASN A 217 20.81 -11.10 -5.02
N SER A 218 19.55 -10.90 -5.39
CA SER A 218 18.61 -12.03 -5.55
C SER A 218 18.86 -12.76 -6.88
N SER A 219 19.03 -14.09 -6.83
CA SER A 219 19.23 -14.95 -8.00
C SER A 219 18.08 -14.87 -9.02
N PRO A 220 18.34 -15.00 -10.33
CA PRO A 220 17.35 -14.85 -11.40
C PRO A 220 16.37 -16.04 -11.56
N LEU A 221 16.59 -17.14 -10.82
CA LEU A 221 15.72 -18.32 -10.84
C LEU A 221 14.68 -18.21 -9.72
N GLY A 222 13.45 -17.82 -10.06
CA GLY A 222 12.30 -17.89 -9.14
C GLY A 222 11.86 -16.56 -8.53
N SER A 223 11.75 -15.54 -9.36
CA SER A 223 11.24 -14.21 -9.00
C SER A 223 9.72 -14.25 -8.73
N VAL A 224 9.31 -14.58 -7.50
CA VAL A 224 7.91 -14.42 -7.06
C VAL A 224 7.68 -12.96 -6.69
N ASP A 225 6.65 -12.35 -7.27
CA ASP A 225 6.26 -10.97 -7.01
C ASP A 225 5.64 -10.83 -5.61
N THR A 226 6.12 -9.88 -4.81
CA THR A 226 5.61 -9.60 -3.45
C THR A 226 4.13 -9.18 -3.45
N LEU A 227 3.73 -8.33 -4.40
CA LEU A 227 2.36 -7.86 -4.50
C LEU A 227 1.43 -9.00 -4.92
N LEU A 228 1.87 -9.84 -5.86
CA LEU A 228 0.99 -10.81 -6.54
C LEU A 228 1.08 -12.23 -5.99
N GLY A 229 2.14 -12.56 -5.27
CA GLY A 229 2.43 -13.94 -4.87
C GLY A 229 2.67 -14.90 -6.05
N PHE A 230 2.79 -14.40 -7.29
CA PHE A 230 3.00 -15.21 -8.50
C PHE A 230 4.39 -15.02 -9.09
N SER A 231 4.87 -16.01 -9.84
CA SER A 231 6.08 -15.87 -10.65
C SER A 231 5.93 -14.70 -11.62
N THR A 232 6.95 -13.86 -11.74
CA THR A 232 6.99 -12.76 -12.71
C THR A 232 6.89 -13.21 -14.17
N THR A 233 7.15 -14.50 -14.45
CA THR A 233 6.92 -15.12 -15.75
C THR A 233 5.44 -15.38 -16.07
N LEU A 234 4.57 -15.43 -15.07
CA LEU A 234 3.14 -15.63 -15.27
C LEU A 234 2.46 -14.37 -15.80
N TRP A 235 3.00 -13.20 -15.48
CA TRP A 235 2.41 -11.92 -15.82
C TRP A 235 2.24 -11.69 -17.34
N PRO A 236 3.26 -11.86 -18.21
CA PRO A 236 3.08 -11.76 -19.65
C PRO A 236 2.06 -12.76 -20.21
N ILE A 237 1.93 -13.94 -19.58
CA ILE A 237 0.96 -14.96 -19.98
C ILE A 237 -0.47 -14.47 -19.67
N ILE A 238 -0.70 -13.98 -18.45
CA ILE A 238 -1.98 -13.39 -18.03
C ILE A 238 -2.36 -12.20 -18.93
N HIS A 239 -1.41 -11.32 -19.24
CA HIS A 239 -1.63 -10.20 -20.17
C HIS A 239 -2.05 -10.68 -21.56
N ARG A 240 -1.36 -11.68 -22.13
CA ARG A 240 -1.77 -12.27 -23.42
C ARG A 240 -3.16 -12.88 -23.36
N LEU A 241 -3.49 -13.59 -22.27
CA LEU A 241 -4.82 -14.19 -22.08
C LEU A 241 -5.92 -13.12 -22.05
N SER A 242 -5.71 -11.97 -21.40
CA SER A 242 -6.70 -10.87 -21.37
C SER A 242 -7.07 -10.34 -22.75
N ASN A 243 -6.12 -10.35 -23.69
CA ASN A 243 -6.35 -9.91 -25.06
C ASN A 243 -7.11 -10.93 -25.92
N LEU A 244 -7.09 -12.22 -25.57
CA LEU A 244 -7.64 -13.27 -26.44
C LEU A 244 -9.15 -13.18 -26.62
N LEU A 245 -9.90 -12.82 -25.56
CA LEU A 245 -11.35 -12.74 -25.65
C LEU A 245 -11.77 -11.59 -26.58
N ALA A 246 -11.18 -10.40 -26.39
CA ALA A 246 -11.40 -9.26 -27.27
C ALA A 246 -11.06 -9.59 -28.74
N LEU A 247 -9.90 -10.21 -28.98
CA LEU A 247 -9.46 -10.62 -30.32
C LEU A 247 -10.41 -11.65 -30.95
N LYS A 248 -10.88 -12.62 -30.17
CA LYS A 248 -11.86 -13.63 -30.62
C LYS A 248 -13.16 -12.96 -31.04
N THR A 249 -13.68 -12.04 -30.24
CA THR A 249 -14.92 -11.31 -30.54
C THR A 249 -14.76 -10.46 -31.79
N GLU A 250 -13.63 -9.78 -31.95
CA GLU A 250 -13.32 -9.00 -33.14
C GLU A 250 -13.28 -9.88 -34.40
N LEU A 251 -12.61 -11.04 -34.34
CA LEU A 251 -12.54 -11.99 -35.43
C LEU A 251 -13.92 -12.55 -35.79
N GLN A 252 -14.73 -12.91 -34.79
CA GLN A 252 -16.11 -13.37 -35.02
C GLN A 252 -16.95 -12.29 -35.71
N THR A 253 -16.78 -11.02 -35.31
CA THR A 253 -17.47 -9.88 -35.91
C THR A 253 -17.01 -9.64 -37.35
N ALA A 254 -15.70 -9.73 -37.62
CA ALA A 254 -15.15 -9.62 -38.97
C ALA A 254 -15.67 -10.74 -39.88
N LEU A 255 -15.76 -11.97 -39.36
CA LEU A 255 -16.31 -13.13 -40.09
C LEU A 255 -17.80 -12.95 -40.42
N THR A 256 -18.61 -12.47 -39.46
CA THR A 256 -20.03 -12.17 -39.73
C THR A 256 -20.21 -11.04 -40.74
N ASN A 257 -19.27 -10.10 -40.80
CA ASN A 257 -19.30 -8.97 -41.72
C ASN A 257 -18.65 -9.27 -43.08
N GLY A 258 -18.18 -10.50 -43.31
CA GLY A 258 -17.53 -10.90 -44.57
C GLY A 258 -16.18 -10.23 -44.82
N GLN A 259 -15.56 -9.64 -43.80
CA GLN A 259 -14.25 -8.98 -43.89
C GLN A 259 -13.14 -10.01 -43.70
N MET A 260 -12.56 -10.49 -44.81
CA MET A 260 -11.47 -11.47 -44.82
C MET A 260 -10.07 -10.84 -44.66
N THR A 261 -9.95 -9.52 -44.62
CA THR A 261 -8.66 -8.82 -44.52
C THR A 261 -8.80 -7.54 -43.68
N LYS A 262 -7.95 -7.40 -42.65
CA LYS A 262 -7.67 -6.09 -42.04
C LYS A 262 -6.42 -5.53 -42.71
N VAL A 263 -6.51 -4.34 -43.30
CA VAL A 263 -5.34 -3.61 -43.80
C VAL A 263 -4.44 -3.32 -42.60
N ALA A 264 -3.15 -3.65 -42.77
CA ALA A 264 -2.09 -3.58 -41.77
C ALA A 264 -1.90 -2.20 -41.15
#